data_AF-A0A2C9L9M8-F1
#
_entry.id   AF-A0A2C9L9M8-F1
#
_cell.length_a   1.000
_cell.length_b   1.000
_cell.length_c   1.000
_cell.angle_alpha   90.00
_cell.angle_beta   90.00
_cell.angle_gamma   90.00
#
_symmetry.space_group_name_H-M   'P 1'
#
loop_
_entity.id
_entity.type
_entity.pdbx_description
1 polymer ?
#
loop_
_entity_poly.entity_id
_entity_poly.type
_entity_poly.pdbx_seq_one_letter_code
_entity_poly.pdbx_strand_id
1 'polypeptide(L)'
;MNLNKSQTEKQEGVTEGVNDSDKEGVNRSEGQKSHSEKYSRTILAVIILSTTAVSVMFAVYQITASMLPVPSTTAGSNTFVDDDYSSMAALIKDSIDYSVNPCDDFYQFACGSWMKRQKIPSGKFQTNQYEILGEETNSIVKALLKAPAKEREHPSIRNAKFYYSSCMNEDLINTMEGSAINEILIQLFGGWPLTYRRWNETQFNLEATVKNLIASGVEALFKFFALERLEDNTKYVLFLERGDFSALDSMNVSNLDGQLDSYELFIFEVGKLLGLYPDRETVVMNEIEQMVAFELELAEIQDQNKNNFSFQETEEFDENLTHNVGENNNYYTIKYLQDMTGYAFDWMKFITLVMTSPEIGVNDVTENEEIYCFYPEYFKKMANVIAKSSHR
;
A
#
# COMPACT_ATOMS: atom_id res chain seq x y z
N MET A 1 -6.72 12.09 36.44
CA MET A 1 -7.58 12.67 37.49
C MET A 1 -9.02 12.53 37.03
N ASN A 2 -9.78 11.66 37.70
CA ASN A 2 -11.24 11.43 37.70
C ASN A 2 -12.11 11.63 36.42
N LEU A 3 -12.56 10.47 35.92
CA LEU A 3 -13.93 10.07 35.53
C LEU A 3 -15.09 11.05 35.84
N ASN A 4 -16.02 11.21 34.88
CA ASN A 4 -17.45 10.98 35.13
C ASN A 4 -18.37 10.92 33.89
N LYS A 5 -19.43 10.10 34.04
CA LYS A 5 -20.77 10.10 33.38
C LYS A 5 -20.90 9.65 31.92
N SER A 6 -22.01 9.08 31.45
CA SER A 6 -23.12 8.30 32.02
C SER A 6 -24.03 7.87 30.86
N GLN A 7 -24.45 6.61 30.83
CA GLN A 7 -25.81 6.08 30.55
C GLN A 7 -26.76 6.72 29.50
N THR A 8 -27.35 5.84 28.68
CA THR A 8 -28.77 5.82 28.25
C THR A 8 -29.10 4.39 27.77
N GLU A 9 -29.95 3.63 28.48
CA GLU A 9 -31.42 3.48 28.30
C GLU A 9 -31.87 2.65 27.08
N LYS A 10 -32.53 1.50 27.30
CA LYS A 10 -34.00 1.37 27.25
C LYS A 10 -34.49 -0.06 27.57
N GLN A 11 -35.54 -0.12 28.38
CA GLN A 11 -36.43 -1.26 28.62
C GLN A 11 -37.85 -0.82 28.21
N GLU A 12 -38.65 -1.73 27.65
CA GLU A 12 -40.13 -1.75 27.72
C GLU A 12 -40.47 -3.01 28.54
N GLY A 13 -41.22 -2.94 29.66
CA GLY A 13 -42.67 -2.75 29.77
C GLY A 13 -43.34 -4.13 29.84
N VAL A 14 -44.04 -4.55 30.91
CA VAL A 14 -45.46 -4.26 31.16
C VAL A 14 -45.89 -4.90 32.52
N THR A 15 -46.57 -4.06 33.35
CA THR A 15 -47.68 -4.20 34.35
C THR A 15 -48.04 -5.58 34.97
N GLU A 16 -48.72 -5.76 36.11
CA GLU A 16 -49.41 -4.96 37.16
C GLU A 16 -49.69 -5.97 38.31
N GLY A 17 -49.62 -5.61 39.59
CA GLY A 17 -50.84 -5.44 40.37
C GLY A 17 -50.70 -5.96 41.81
N VAL A 18 -50.99 -5.10 42.78
CA VAL A 18 -51.06 -5.34 44.23
C VAL A 18 -52.50 -5.06 44.68
N ASN A 19 -53.03 -5.84 45.64
CA ASN A 19 -54.03 -5.49 46.66
C ASN A 19 -54.07 -6.69 47.64
N ASP A 20 -53.71 -6.63 48.92
CA ASP A 20 -54.10 -5.80 50.07
C ASP A 20 -55.31 -6.34 50.87
N SER A 21 -55.24 -6.16 52.19
CA SER A 21 -56.23 -6.32 53.28
C SER A 21 -56.36 -7.66 54.06
N ASP A 22 -55.68 -7.69 55.22
CA ASP A 22 -56.27 -7.56 56.58
C ASP A 22 -57.47 -8.46 57.01
N LYS A 23 -57.27 -9.34 58.01
CA LYS A 23 -57.68 -9.17 59.43
C LYS A 23 -57.81 -10.48 60.24
N GLU A 24 -57.26 -10.38 61.46
CA GLU A 24 -57.74 -10.85 62.78
C GLU A 24 -58.31 -12.28 62.97
N GLY A 25 -57.79 -12.95 64.01
CA GLY A 25 -58.47 -14.11 64.59
C GLY A 25 -57.63 -14.94 65.56
N VAL A 26 -57.13 -14.34 66.63
CA VAL A 26 -56.57 -15.07 67.77
C VAL A 26 -57.71 -15.66 68.60
N ASN A 27 -57.78 -16.99 68.72
CA ASN A 27 -57.94 -17.66 70.02
C ASN A 27 -57.72 -19.18 69.92
N ARG A 28 -56.83 -19.66 70.80
CA ARG A 28 -56.86 -20.90 71.62
C ARG A 28 -57.70 -22.07 71.09
N SER A 29 -57.20 -23.30 71.03
CA SER A 29 -56.57 -24.00 72.15
C SER A 29 -55.93 -25.32 71.72
N GLU A 30 -54.77 -25.60 72.30
CA GLU A 30 -54.35 -26.88 72.90
C GLU A 30 -54.77 -28.20 72.23
N GLY A 31 -53.75 -28.92 71.75
CA GLY A 31 -53.73 -30.37 71.87
C GLY A 31 -53.15 -31.09 70.66
N GLN A 32 -51.81 -31.18 70.54
CA GLN A 32 -51.11 -32.34 69.94
C GLN A 32 -49.57 -32.15 69.91
N LYS A 33 -48.94 -32.08 71.09
CA LYS A 33 -47.47 -32.01 71.20
C LYS A 33 -46.77 -33.38 71.17
N SER A 34 -47.39 -34.43 70.60
CA SER A 34 -46.88 -35.81 70.68
C SER A 34 -46.68 -36.52 69.33
N HIS A 35 -46.85 -35.84 68.19
CA HIS A 35 -46.68 -36.46 66.85
C HIS A 35 -45.48 -35.93 66.05
N SER A 36 -44.88 -34.80 66.43
CA SER A 36 -43.83 -34.12 65.64
C SER A 36 -42.43 -34.75 65.72
N GLU A 37 -42.04 -35.36 66.85
CA GLU A 37 -40.66 -35.89 67.02
C GLU A 37 -40.37 -37.19 66.26
N LYS A 38 -41.39 -38.04 66.03
CA LYS A 38 -41.21 -39.29 65.28
C LYS A 38 -41.09 -39.07 63.78
N TYR A 39 -41.83 -38.10 63.22
CA TYR A 39 -41.75 -37.73 61.80
C TYR A 39 -40.46 -36.98 61.46
N SER A 40 -39.91 -36.19 62.39
CA SER A 40 -38.63 -35.50 62.18
C SER A 40 -37.45 -36.46 62.04
N ARG A 41 -37.40 -37.53 62.86
CA ARG A 41 -36.30 -38.53 62.81
C ARG A 41 -36.36 -39.44 61.58
N THR A 42 -37.56 -39.77 61.09
CA THR A 42 -37.71 -40.55 59.85
C THR A 42 -37.41 -39.72 58.61
N ILE A 43 -37.79 -38.45 58.56
CA ILE A 43 -37.44 -37.55 57.44
C ILE A 43 -35.92 -37.30 57.37
N LEU A 44 -35.26 -37.08 58.52
CA LEU A 44 -33.80 -36.95 58.58
C LEU A 44 -33.07 -38.23 58.11
N ALA A 45 -33.56 -39.41 58.50
CA ALA A 45 -32.98 -40.67 58.06
C ALA A 45 -33.15 -40.89 56.54
N VAL A 46 -34.29 -40.51 55.97
CA VAL A 46 -34.55 -40.60 54.52
C VAL A 46 -33.68 -39.63 53.72
N ILE A 47 -33.44 -38.41 54.23
CA ILE A 47 -32.56 -37.42 53.59
C ILE A 47 -31.08 -37.87 53.65
N ILE A 48 -30.64 -38.45 54.77
CA ILE A 48 -29.27 -38.98 54.88
C ILE A 48 -29.08 -40.20 53.95
N LEU A 49 -30.07 -41.08 53.87
CA LEU A 49 -30.04 -42.23 52.95
C LEU A 49 -30.09 -41.80 51.48
N SER A 50 -30.87 -40.77 51.13
CA SER A 50 -30.93 -40.27 49.75
C SER A 50 -29.65 -39.53 49.35
N THR A 51 -29.09 -38.70 50.23
CA THR A 51 -27.83 -37.97 49.97
C THR A 51 -26.64 -38.92 49.87
N THR A 52 -26.56 -39.93 50.74
CA THR A 52 -25.52 -40.96 50.64
C THR A 52 -25.67 -41.78 49.35
N ALA A 53 -26.89 -42.19 48.99
CA ALA A 53 -27.13 -42.89 47.73
C ALA A 53 -26.73 -42.06 46.50
N VAL A 54 -27.05 -40.75 46.47
CA VAL A 54 -26.65 -39.85 45.37
C VAL A 54 -25.13 -39.67 45.32
N SER A 55 -24.47 -39.54 46.47
CA SER A 55 -23.00 -39.41 46.52
C SER A 55 -22.28 -40.69 46.05
N VAL A 56 -22.82 -41.88 46.38
CA VAL A 56 -22.30 -43.15 45.89
C VAL A 56 -22.55 -43.31 44.39
N MET A 57 -23.74 -42.94 43.91
CA MET A 57 -24.05 -42.94 42.47
C MET A 57 -23.14 -41.98 41.70
N PHE A 58 -22.82 -40.82 42.25
CA PHE A 58 -21.88 -39.88 41.64
C PHE A 58 -20.45 -40.41 41.65
N ALA A 59 -20.00 -41.02 42.75
CA ALA A 59 -18.67 -41.64 42.81
C ALA A 59 -18.54 -42.82 41.84
N VAL A 60 -19.57 -43.67 41.74
CA VAL A 60 -19.63 -44.76 40.76
C VAL A 60 -19.64 -44.20 39.34
N TYR A 61 -20.39 -43.12 39.07
CA TYR A 61 -20.37 -42.45 37.77
C TYR A 61 -18.98 -41.94 37.41
N GLN A 62 -18.27 -41.26 38.31
CA GLN A 62 -16.89 -40.78 38.08
C GLN A 62 -15.89 -41.92 37.86
N ILE A 63 -16.04 -43.05 38.58
CA ILE A 63 -15.20 -44.24 38.38
C ILE A 63 -15.52 -44.93 37.05
N THR A 64 -16.80 -45.01 36.67
CA THR A 64 -17.19 -45.59 35.36
C THR A 64 -16.80 -44.69 34.19
N ALA A 65 -16.86 -43.35 34.35
CA ALA A 65 -16.47 -42.39 33.33
C ALA A 65 -14.94 -42.39 33.08
N SER A 66 -14.14 -42.69 34.11
CA SER A 66 -12.69 -42.87 33.99
C SER A 66 -12.28 -44.27 33.48
N MET A 67 -13.19 -45.24 33.49
CA MET A 67 -13.03 -46.59 32.95
C MET A 67 -13.64 -46.77 31.56
N LEU A 68 -14.40 -45.78 31.06
CA LEU A 68 -14.76 -45.75 29.65
C LEU A 68 -13.46 -45.63 28.86
N PRO A 69 -13.21 -46.52 27.89
CA PRO A 69 -12.14 -46.28 26.94
C PRO A 69 -12.49 -44.95 26.30
N VAL A 70 -11.64 -43.93 26.50
CA VAL A 70 -11.56 -42.85 25.53
C VAL A 70 -11.47 -43.59 24.21
N PRO A 71 -12.33 -43.33 23.21
CA PRO A 71 -12.05 -43.80 21.89
C PRO A 71 -10.71 -43.16 21.57
N SER A 72 -9.64 -43.93 21.72
CA SER A 72 -8.49 -43.82 20.88
C SER A 72 -9.09 -43.99 19.50
N THR A 73 -9.51 -42.87 18.90
CA THR A 73 -8.99 -42.55 17.59
C THR A 73 -7.49 -42.82 17.71
N THR A 74 -7.12 -44.08 17.48
CA THR A 74 -6.08 -44.36 16.52
C THR A 74 -6.48 -43.48 15.35
N ALA A 75 -5.97 -42.24 15.35
CA ALA A 75 -5.43 -41.68 14.15
C ALA A 75 -4.58 -42.83 13.62
N GLY A 76 -5.18 -43.62 12.73
CA GLY A 76 -4.41 -44.42 11.82
C GLY A 76 -3.36 -43.44 11.34
N SER A 77 -2.10 -43.80 11.52
CA SER A 77 -0.98 -43.10 10.96
C SER A 77 -1.12 -43.14 9.44
N ASN A 78 -2.10 -42.39 8.93
CA ASN A 78 -2.23 -41.97 7.55
C ASN A 78 -1.34 -40.74 7.39
N THR A 79 -0.16 -40.77 8.00
CA THR A 79 0.94 -39.95 7.53
C THR A 79 1.44 -40.63 6.27
N PHE A 80 0.68 -40.46 5.17
CA PHE A 80 1.34 -40.26 3.90
C PHE A 80 2.14 -38.97 4.08
N VAL A 81 3.35 -39.12 4.63
CA VAL A 81 4.32 -38.03 4.61
C VAL A 81 4.76 -37.98 3.17
N ASP A 82 4.04 -37.20 2.38
CA ASP A 82 4.60 -36.67 1.14
C ASP A 82 5.89 -35.93 1.53
N ASP A 83 6.95 -36.07 0.73
CA ASP A 83 8.23 -35.43 1.00
C ASP A 83 8.07 -33.90 1.10
N ASP A 84 7.07 -33.37 0.40
CA ASP A 84 6.65 -31.97 0.45
C ASP A 84 6.12 -31.56 1.84
N TYR A 85 5.30 -32.39 2.50
CA TYR A 85 4.81 -32.12 3.86
C TYR A 85 5.93 -32.16 4.90
N SER A 86 6.90 -33.07 4.73
CA SER A 86 8.06 -33.15 5.62
C SER A 86 8.90 -31.88 5.54
N SER A 87 9.13 -31.39 4.32
CA SER A 87 9.94 -30.20 4.06
C SER A 87 9.26 -28.92 4.60
N MET A 88 7.95 -28.78 4.37
CA MET A 88 7.18 -27.66 4.93
C MET A 88 7.16 -27.68 6.47
N ALA A 89 6.95 -28.85 7.07
CA ALA A 89 6.95 -28.99 8.52
C ALA A 89 8.32 -28.65 9.14
N ALA A 90 9.41 -29.04 8.47
CA ALA A 90 10.77 -28.68 8.87
C ALA A 90 10.99 -27.16 8.81
N LEU A 91 10.58 -26.49 7.72
CA LEU A 91 10.72 -25.05 7.56
C LEU A 91 9.94 -24.25 8.63
N ILE A 92 8.70 -24.67 8.93
CA ILE A 92 7.89 -24.05 9.99
C ILE A 92 8.58 -24.24 11.35
N LYS A 93 8.95 -25.48 11.67
CA LYS A 93 9.61 -25.82 12.94
C LYS A 93 10.90 -25.02 13.13
N ASP A 94 11.68 -24.87 12.06
CA ASP A 94 12.93 -24.14 12.10
C ASP A 94 12.72 -22.64 12.29
N SER A 95 11.56 -22.10 11.93
CA SER A 95 11.26 -20.65 12.03
C SER A 95 10.77 -20.24 13.42
N ILE A 96 10.12 -21.16 14.14
CA ILE A 96 9.50 -20.90 15.45
C ILE A 96 10.54 -20.70 16.56
N ASP A 97 10.32 -19.68 17.40
CA ASP A 97 11.01 -19.47 18.67
C ASP A 97 10.13 -19.92 19.85
N TYR A 98 10.29 -21.17 20.27
CA TYR A 98 9.53 -21.76 21.38
C TYR A 98 9.80 -21.11 22.75
N SER A 99 10.74 -20.18 22.86
CA SER A 99 10.98 -19.43 24.11
C SER A 99 9.99 -18.29 24.33
N VAL A 100 9.21 -17.91 23.30
CA VAL A 100 8.23 -16.84 23.35
C VAL A 100 6.82 -17.41 23.42
N ASN A 101 5.95 -16.81 24.23
CA ASN A 101 4.56 -17.21 24.30
C ASN A 101 3.79 -16.63 23.10
N PRO A 102 3.12 -17.46 22.28
CA PRO A 102 2.37 -16.98 21.11
C PRO A 102 1.23 -16.00 21.45
N CYS A 103 0.71 -16.04 22.68
CA CYS A 103 -0.34 -15.11 23.11
C CYS A 103 0.20 -13.70 23.46
N ASP A 104 1.51 -13.58 23.69
CA ASP A 104 2.14 -12.32 24.07
C ASP A 104 2.75 -11.61 22.85
N ASP A 105 3.48 -12.36 22.00
CA ASP A 105 4.02 -11.87 20.73
C ASP A 105 4.07 -13.01 19.71
N PHE A 106 3.02 -13.11 18.90
CA PHE A 106 2.91 -14.17 17.90
C PHE A 106 3.95 -14.04 16.77
N TYR A 107 4.35 -12.81 16.43
CA TYR A 107 5.34 -12.59 15.38
C TYR A 107 6.71 -13.11 15.81
N GLN A 108 7.14 -12.75 17.01
CA GLN A 108 8.40 -13.26 17.56
C GLN A 108 8.34 -14.77 17.82
N PHE A 109 7.21 -15.32 18.27
CA PHE A 109 7.03 -16.77 18.39
C PHE A 109 7.16 -17.48 17.04
N ALA A 110 6.49 -17.00 15.98
CA ALA A 110 6.46 -17.67 14.69
C ALA A 110 7.75 -17.50 13.87
N CYS A 111 8.39 -16.32 13.97
CA CYS A 111 9.51 -15.92 13.10
C CYS A 111 10.85 -15.75 13.84
N GLY A 112 10.86 -15.75 15.17
CA GLY A 112 12.02 -15.34 15.96
C GLY A 112 13.29 -16.16 15.71
N SER A 113 13.16 -17.47 15.49
CA SER A 113 14.31 -18.32 15.17
C SER A 113 14.81 -18.09 13.74
N TRP A 114 13.91 -17.80 12.80
CA TRP A 114 14.28 -17.42 11.44
C TRP A 114 15.05 -16.10 11.43
N MET A 115 14.54 -15.07 12.13
CA MET A 115 15.20 -13.75 12.22
C MET A 115 16.60 -13.83 12.83
N LYS A 116 16.80 -14.70 13.83
CA LYS A 116 18.12 -14.92 14.45
C LYS A 116 19.14 -15.52 13.47
N ARG A 117 18.70 -16.31 12.49
CA ARG A 117 19.58 -16.97 11.51
C ARG A 117 19.78 -16.14 10.25
N GLN A 118 18.76 -15.42 9.81
CA GLN A 118 18.86 -14.63 8.59
C GLN A 118 19.68 -13.38 8.81
N LYS A 119 20.45 -13.03 7.78
CA LYS A 119 21.17 -11.77 7.70
C LYS A 119 20.68 -11.06 6.46
N ILE A 120 20.38 -9.78 6.60
CA ILE A 120 20.08 -8.94 5.45
C ILE A 120 21.35 -8.90 4.57
N PRO A 121 21.30 -9.38 3.32
CA PRO A 121 22.45 -9.36 2.43
C PRO A 121 22.97 -7.94 2.19
N SER A 122 24.26 -7.80 1.88
CA SER A 122 24.84 -6.50 1.53
C SER A 122 24.12 -5.90 0.32
N GLY A 123 23.68 -4.65 0.44
CA GLY A 123 22.93 -3.95 -0.61
C GLY A 123 21.41 -4.14 -0.56
N LYS A 124 20.89 -4.90 0.42
CA LYS A 124 19.44 -4.96 0.69
C LYS A 124 19.09 -4.19 1.97
N PHE A 125 17.90 -3.59 1.99
CA PHE A 125 17.35 -2.93 3.18
C PHE A 125 16.54 -3.87 4.06
N GLN A 126 15.95 -4.92 3.46
CA GLN A 126 15.15 -5.91 4.15
C GLN A 126 15.34 -7.31 3.57
N THR A 127 14.99 -8.34 4.33
CA THR A 127 14.86 -9.71 3.84
C THR A 127 13.66 -10.37 4.52
N ASN A 128 12.85 -11.08 3.74
CA ASN A 128 11.69 -11.84 4.19
C ASN A 128 11.52 -13.06 3.26
N GLN A 129 10.52 -13.90 3.53
CA GLN A 129 10.30 -15.12 2.73
C GLN A 129 9.91 -14.81 1.27
N TYR A 130 9.24 -13.68 1.02
CA TYR A 130 8.90 -13.25 -0.34
C TYR A 130 10.15 -12.83 -1.13
N GLU A 131 11.09 -12.13 -0.49
CA GLU A 131 12.38 -11.77 -1.09
C GLU A 131 13.18 -13.01 -1.49
N ILE A 132 13.23 -14.02 -0.61
CA ILE A 132 13.94 -15.28 -0.89
C ILE A 132 13.29 -15.99 -2.09
N LEU A 133 11.96 -16.13 -2.10
CA LEU A 133 11.25 -16.75 -3.22
C LEU A 133 11.40 -15.95 -4.52
N GLY A 134 11.41 -14.62 -4.43
CA GLY A 134 11.66 -13.72 -5.55
C GLY A 134 13.06 -13.91 -6.14
N GLU A 135 14.09 -14.07 -5.30
CA GLU A 135 15.46 -14.37 -5.75
C GLU A 135 15.57 -15.74 -6.44
N GLU A 136 14.93 -16.77 -5.90
CA GLU A 136 14.88 -18.09 -6.53
C GLU A 136 14.20 -18.03 -7.90
N THR A 137 13.05 -17.35 -7.96
CA THR A 137 12.30 -17.12 -9.20
C THR A 137 13.13 -16.35 -10.21
N ASN A 138 13.76 -15.25 -9.79
CA ASN A 138 14.63 -14.44 -10.65
C ASN A 138 15.84 -15.22 -11.14
N SER A 139 16.38 -16.15 -10.34
CA SER A 139 17.47 -17.03 -10.76
C SER A 139 17.05 -17.97 -11.89
N ILE A 140 15.83 -18.51 -11.84
CA ILE A 140 15.26 -19.33 -12.92
C ILE A 140 15.01 -18.47 -14.16
N VAL A 141 14.37 -17.31 -14.02
CA VAL A 141 14.11 -16.37 -15.13
C VAL A 141 15.43 -15.95 -15.79
N LYS A 142 16.45 -15.61 -15.00
CA LYS A 142 17.80 -15.28 -15.50
C LYS A 142 18.41 -16.42 -16.31
N ALA A 143 18.29 -17.66 -15.84
CA ALA A 143 18.77 -18.82 -16.59
C ALA A 143 18.05 -18.99 -17.94
N LEU A 144 16.73 -18.75 -17.97
CA LEU A 144 15.93 -18.81 -19.20
C LEU A 144 16.29 -17.69 -20.18
N LEU A 145 16.50 -16.46 -19.69
CA LEU A 145 16.85 -15.31 -20.53
C LEU A 145 18.28 -15.36 -21.06
N LYS A 146 19.22 -15.94 -20.29
CA LYS A 146 20.61 -16.12 -20.71
C LYS A 146 20.79 -17.23 -21.76
N ALA A 147 19.85 -18.17 -21.84
CA ALA A 147 19.90 -19.22 -22.86
C ALA A 147 19.75 -18.60 -24.26
N PRO A 148 20.51 -19.07 -25.27
CA PRO A 148 20.45 -18.50 -26.62
C PRO A 148 19.02 -18.58 -27.18
N ALA A 149 18.62 -17.54 -27.91
CA ALA A 149 17.34 -17.53 -28.62
C ALA A 149 17.35 -18.63 -29.69
N LYS A 150 16.29 -19.44 -29.74
CA LYS A 150 16.13 -20.50 -30.76
C LYS A 150 15.19 -20.02 -31.84
N GLU A 151 15.45 -20.41 -33.09
CA GLU A 151 14.65 -20.00 -34.24
C GLU A 151 13.16 -20.38 -34.10
N ARG A 152 12.88 -21.54 -33.50
CA ARG A 152 11.53 -22.05 -33.25
C ARG A 152 10.81 -21.42 -32.05
N GLU A 153 11.46 -20.55 -31.27
CA GLU A 153 10.81 -19.84 -30.16
C GLU A 153 9.87 -18.75 -30.68
N HIS A 154 8.79 -18.50 -29.93
CA HIS A 154 7.87 -17.41 -30.21
C HIS A 154 8.62 -16.07 -30.24
N PRO A 155 8.27 -15.12 -31.15
CA PRO A 155 8.95 -13.83 -31.25
C PRO A 155 9.11 -13.10 -29.92
N SER A 156 8.08 -13.10 -29.06
CA SER A 156 8.13 -12.46 -27.73
C SER A 156 9.23 -13.02 -26.82
N ILE A 157 9.46 -14.34 -26.85
CA ILE A 157 10.53 -14.98 -26.05
C ILE A 157 11.91 -14.58 -26.58
N ARG A 158 12.06 -14.54 -27.91
CA ARG A 158 13.31 -14.10 -28.53
C ARG A 158 13.59 -12.63 -28.20
N ASN A 159 12.58 -11.77 -28.29
CA ASN A 159 12.70 -10.35 -27.94
C ASN A 159 13.09 -10.16 -26.47
N ALA A 160 12.50 -10.90 -25.54
CA ALA A 160 12.89 -10.86 -24.13
C ALA A 160 14.36 -11.25 -23.91
N LYS A 161 14.83 -12.30 -24.58
CA LYS A 161 16.25 -12.73 -24.53
C LYS A 161 17.19 -11.70 -25.15
N PHE A 162 16.81 -11.09 -26.27
CA PHE A 162 17.61 -10.03 -26.88
C PHE A 162 17.68 -8.78 -26.00
N TYR A 163 16.55 -8.38 -25.40
CA TYR A 163 16.50 -7.27 -24.45
C TYR A 163 17.37 -7.52 -23.21
N TYR A 164 17.30 -8.72 -22.64
CA TYR A 164 18.21 -9.12 -21.57
C TYR A 164 19.68 -9.06 -22.00
N SER A 165 19.99 -9.56 -23.20
CA SER A 165 21.37 -9.56 -23.73
C SER A 165 21.90 -8.15 -23.99
N SER A 166 21.06 -7.20 -24.43
CA SER A 166 21.47 -5.79 -24.58
C SER A 166 21.72 -5.13 -23.23
N CYS A 167 20.89 -5.40 -22.21
CA CYS A 167 21.09 -4.89 -20.86
C CYS A 167 22.39 -5.42 -20.22
N MET A 168 22.74 -6.68 -20.46
CA MET A 168 23.95 -7.30 -19.90
C MET A 168 25.24 -6.96 -20.65
N ASN A 169 25.18 -6.22 -21.76
CA ASN A 169 26.36 -5.87 -22.55
C ASN A 169 27.04 -4.62 -21.98
N GLU A 170 27.68 -4.77 -20.81
CA GLU A 170 28.36 -3.68 -20.11
C GLU A 170 29.48 -3.05 -20.96
N ASP A 171 30.17 -3.81 -21.80
CA ASP A 171 31.21 -3.27 -22.69
C ASP A 171 30.63 -2.22 -23.65
N LEU A 172 29.46 -2.50 -24.24
CA LEU A 172 28.79 -1.55 -25.13
C LEU A 172 28.25 -0.35 -24.34
N ILE A 173 27.65 -0.58 -23.18
CA ILE A 173 27.13 0.48 -22.30
C ILE A 173 28.27 1.43 -21.89
N ASN A 174 29.40 0.89 -21.46
CA ASN A 174 30.59 1.65 -21.07
C ASN A 174 31.28 2.33 -22.27
N THR A 175 31.08 1.85 -23.49
CA THR A 175 31.58 2.53 -24.70
C THR A 175 30.70 3.72 -25.09
N MET A 176 29.39 3.63 -24.87
CA MET A 176 28.44 4.71 -25.15
C MET A 176 28.46 5.81 -24.09
N GLU A 177 28.69 5.44 -22.82
CA GLU A 177 28.66 6.37 -21.67
C GLU A 177 27.40 7.27 -21.70
N GLY A 178 27.55 8.56 -21.37
CA GLY A 178 26.46 9.54 -21.40
C GLY A 178 26.01 9.95 -22.81
N SER A 179 26.68 9.52 -23.89
CA SER A 179 26.34 10.00 -25.24
C SER A 179 24.97 9.51 -25.69
N ALA A 180 24.61 8.27 -25.34
CA ALA A 180 23.31 7.70 -25.67
C ALA A 180 22.16 8.46 -25.01
N ILE A 181 22.32 8.82 -23.72
CA ILE A 181 21.34 9.63 -22.99
C ILE A 181 21.27 11.04 -23.58
N ASN A 182 22.42 11.68 -23.85
CA ASN A 182 22.43 13.03 -24.41
C ASN A 182 21.75 13.09 -25.79
N GLU A 183 21.94 12.07 -26.64
CA GLU A 183 21.23 11.96 -27.91
C GLU A 183 19.71 11.88 -27.71
N ILE A 184 19.25 11.05 -26.78
CA ILE A 184 17.82 10.94 -26.44
C ILE A 184 17.28 12.28 -25.90
N LEU A 185 18.01 12.93 -24.99
CA LEU A 185 17.62 14.23 -24.43
C LEU A 185 17.44 15.28 -25.52
N ILE A 186 18.35 15.34 -26.47
CA ILE A 186 18.29 16.29 -27.59
C ILE A 186 17.15 15.94 -28.55
N GLN A 187 17.04 14.68 -28.95
CA GLN A 187 16.07 14.25 -29.99
C GLN A 187 14.62 14.27 -29.51
N LEU A 188 14.37 13.84 -28.26
CA LEU A 188 13.01 13.72 -27.74
C LEU A 188 12.56 14.94 -26.93
N PHE A 189 13.49 15.62 -26.25
CA PHE A 189 13.13 16.69 -25.30
C PHE A 189 13.72 18.06 -25.66
N GLY A 190 14.44 18.18 -26.78
CA GLY A 190 15.06 19.44 -27.21
C GLY A 190 16.37 19.79 -26.47
N GLY A 191 16.88 18.85 -25.66
CA GLY A 191 18.10 18.96 -24.88
C GLY A 191 17.86 19.52 -23.47
N TRP A 192 18.72 19.14 -22.53
CA TRP A 192 18.69 19.68 -21.18
C TRP A 192 19.52 20.98 -21.13
N PRO A 193 18.95 22.14 -20.78
CA PRO A 193 19.64 23.42 -20.89
C PRO A 193 20.96 23.50 -20.11
N LEU A 194 21.09 22.70 -19.05
CA LEU A 194 22.29 22.59 -18.21
C LEU A 194 23.49 21.97 -18.96
N THR A 195 23.24 21.01 -19.87
CA THR A 195 24.27 20.27 -20.60
C THR A 195 24.32 20.62 -22.08
N TYR A 196 23.26 21.23 -22.64
CA TYR A 196 23.13 21.54 -24.05
C TYR A 196 23.25 23.05 -24.35
N ARG A 197 24.47 23.51 -24.67
CA ARG A 197 24.79 24.93 -24.96
C ARG A 197 23.99 25.56 -26.11
N ARG A 198 23.44 24.76 -27.03
CA ARG A 198 22.66 25.23 -28.17
C ARG A 198 21.15 25.27 -27.88
N TRP A 199 20.74 24.97 -26.65
CA TRP A 199 19.36 25.09 -26.24
C TRP A 199 18.85 26.52 -26.47
N ASN A 200 17.65 26.62 -27.03
CA ASN A 200 17.04 27.88 -27.39
C ASN A 200 15.61 27.94 -26.88
N GLU A 201 15.37 28.86 -25.96
CA GLU A 201 14.07 29.11 -25.34
C GLU A 201 12.95 29.32 -26.34
N THR A 202 13.21 29.97 -27.48
CA THR A 202 12.17 30.24 -28.49
C THR A 202 11.71 28.99 -29.23
N GLN A 203 12.47 27.89 -29.15
CA GLN A 203 12.14 26.61 -29.77
C GLN A 203 11.54 25.63 -28.75
N PHE A 204 11.57 25.96 -27.47
CA PHE A 204 11.03 25.13 -26.42
C PHE A 204 9.50 25.07 -26.50
N ASN A 205 8.97 23.87 -26.36
CA ASN A 205 7.54 23.60 -26.36
C ASN A 205 7.23 22.70 -25.17
N LEU A 206 6.66 23.29 -24.13
CA LEU A 206 6.39 22.61 -22.86
C LEU A 206 5.46 21.41 -23.07
N GLU A 207 4.36 21.57 -23.81
CA GLU A 207 3.38 20.50 -24.01
C GLU A 207 3.98 19.31 -24.77
N ALA A 208 4.75 19.57 -25.83
CA ALA A 208 5.40 18.50 -26.59
C ALA A 208 6.48 17.79 -25.75
N THR A 209 7.21 18.53 -24.92
CA THR A 209 8.24 17.97 -24.04
C THR A 209 7.61 17.08 -22.97
N VAL A 210 6.57 17.55 -22.28
CA VAL A 210 5.82 16.77 -21.28
C VAL A 210 5.19 15.53 -21.92
N LYS A 211 4.61 15.66 -23.12
CA LYS A 211 4.07 14.53 -23.88
C LYS A 211 5.13 13.47 -24.17
N ASN A 212 6.33 13.88 -24.59
CA ASN A 212 7.42 12.93 -24.89
C ASN A 212 8.00 12.30 -23.61
N LEU A 213 8.07 13.05 -22.50
CA LEU A 213 8.49 12.51 -21.20
C LEU A 213 7.53 11.42 -20.73
N ILE A 214 6.23 11.69 -20.69
CA ILE A 214 5.20 10.73 -20.29
C ILE A 214 5.21 9.51 -21.23
N ALA A 215 5.33 9.71 -22.55
CA ALA A 215 5.43 8.61 -23.51
C ALA A 215 6.69 7.75 -23.34
N SER A 216 7.74 8.31 -22.72
CA SER A 216 8.99 7.59 -22.38
C SER A 216 8.96 6.95 -20.99
N GLY A 217 7.81 7.01 -20.29
CA GLY A 217 7.67 6.53 -18.91
C GLY A 217 8.33 7.42 -17.86
N VAL A 218 8.66 8.67 -18.21
CA VAL A 218 9.20 9.66 -17.28
C VAL A 218 8.05 10.54 -16.80
N GLU A 219 7.76 10.45 -15.52
CA GLU A 219 6.82 11.34 -14.85
C GLU A 219 7.52 12.67 -14.55
N ALA A 220 6.82 13.79 -14.76
CA ALA A 220 7.36 15.12 -14.53
C ALA A 220 6.35 15.96 -13.73
N LEU A 221 5.75 16.98 -14.34
CA LEU A 221 4.78 17.87 -13.70
C LEU A 221 3.51 17.15 -13.24
N PHE A 222 3.08 16.11 -13.96
CA PHE A 222 1.87 15.33 -13.67
C PHE A 222 1.92 13.98 -14.38
N LYS A 223 1.06 13.05 -13.97
CA LYS A 223 0.82 11.80 -14.68
C LYS A 223 -0.45 11.92 -15.52
N PHE A 224 -0.44 11.30 -16.68
CA PHE A 224 -1.57 11.29 -17.61
C PHE A 224 -1.72 9.90 -18.20
N PHE A 225 -2.89 9.29 -18.00
CA PHE A 225 -3.15 7.91 -18.39
C PHE A 225 -4.64 7.69 -18.64
N ALA A 226 -5.01 6.55 -19.23
CA ALA A 226 -6.40 6.17 -19.43
C ALA A 226 -6.71 4.92 -18.59
N LEU A 227 -7.81 4.96 -17.84
CA LEU A 227 -8.37 3.80 -17.14
C LEU A 227 -9.86 3.68 -17.44
N GLU A 228 -10.45 2.58 -17.02
CA GLU A 228 -11.90 2.39 -17.00
C GLU A 228 -12.57 3.49 -16.16
N ARG A 229 -13.73 3.96 -16.62
CA ARG A 229 -14.53 4.92 -15.88
C ARG A 229 -15.09 4.26 -14.62
N LEU A 230 -14.92 4.93 -13.47
CA LEU A 230 -15.28 4.37 -12.16
C LEU A 230 -16.76 4.00 -12.05
N GLU A 231 -17.66 4.79 -12.64
CA GLU A 231 -19.10 4.50 -12.61
C GLU A 231 -19.58 3.56 -13.74
N ASP A 232 -18.77 3.38 -14.79
CA ASP A 232 -19.11 2.61 -15.98
C ASP A 232 -17.85 2.02 -16.63
N ASN A 233 -17.46 0.83 -16.17
CA ASN A 233 -16.24 0.16 -16.63
C ASN A 233 -16.30 -0.35 -18.09
N THR A 234 -17.38 -0.07 -18.83
CA THR A 234 -17.45 -0.30 -20.27
C THR A 234 -16.85 0.84 -21.09
N LYS A 235 -16.51 1.96 -20.43
CA LYS A 235 -15.90 3.14 -21.03
C LYS A 235 -14.54 3.41 -20.41
N TYR A 236 -13.67 4.04 -21.19
CA TYR A 236 -12.42 4.61 -20.71
C TYR A 236 -12.54 6.11 -20.58
N VAL A 237 -11.79 6.70 -19.66
CA VAL A 237 -11.65 8.14 -19.50
C VAL A 237 -10.19 8.47 -19.23
N LEU A 238 -9.79 9.68 -19.59
CA LEU A 238 -8.45 10.20 -19.31
C LEU A 238 -8.38 10.63 -17.84
N PHE A 239 -7.26 10.33 -17.20
CA PHE A 239 -6.98 10.66 -15.80
C PHE A 239 -5.78 11.59 -15.72
N LEU A 240 -5.87 12.54 -14.79
CA LEU A 240 -4.82 13.47 -14.40
C LEU A 240 -4.51 13.31 -12.92
N GLU A 241 -3.26 12.97 -12.65
CA GLU A 241 -2.71 12.75 -11.31
C GLU A 241 -1.50 13.67 -11.11
N ARG A 242 -1.19 14.05 -9.86
CA ARG A 242 -0.03 14.89 -9.55
C ARG A 242 1.28 14.18 -9.93
N GLY A 243 2.32 14.97 -10.19
CA GLY A 243 3.66 14.45 -10.50
C GLY A 243 4.25 13.66 -9.33
N ASP A 244 5.34 12.93 -9.55
CA ASP A 244 6.08 12.31 -8.46
C ASP A 244 7.32 13.15 -8.10
N PHE A 245 7.37 13.65 -6.87
CA PHE A 245 8.53 14.33 -6.28
C PHE A 245 9.04 13.57 -5.03
N SER A 246 8.86 12.25 -5.02
CA SER A 246 9.24 11.31 -3.94
C SER A 246 10.67 11.47 -3.43
N ALA A 247 11.62 11.87 -4.30
CA ALA A 247 12.99 12.19 -3.90
C ALA A 247 13.05 13.29 -2.82
N LEU A 248 12.16 14.28 -2.89
CA LEU A 248 12.03 15.36 -1.90
C LEU A 248 11.11 14.96 -0.75
N ASP A 249 10.02 14.24 -1.04
CA ASP A 249 9.06 13.76 -0.04
C ASP A 249 9.68 12.79 0.99
N SER A 250 10.71 12.05 0.59
CA SER A 250 11.49 11.15 1.46
C SER A 250 12.59 11.86 2.27
N MET A 251 12.79 13.17 2.07
CA MET A 251 13.79 13.92 2.83
C MET A 251 13.34 14.14 4.27
N ASN A 252 14.26 13.88 5.18
CA ASN A 252 14.07 14.04 6.60
C ASN A 252 14.24 15.52 6.97
N VAL A 253 13.16 16.13 7.47
CA VAL A 253 13.14 17.53 7.94
C VAL A 253 14.29 17.86 8.91
N SER A 254 14.76 16.90 9.72
CA SER A 254 15.87 17.11 10.66
C SER A 254 17.26 17.22 10.00
N ASN A 255 17.40 16.84 8.72
CA ASN A 255 18.63 16.94 7.94
C ASN A 255 18.33 17.40 6.50
N LEU A 256 17.34 18.28 6.34
CA LEU A 256 16.89 18.72 5.01
C LEU A 256 18.02 19.38 4.23
N ASP A 257 18.74 20.32 4.85
CA ASP A 257 19.85 21.05 4.21
C ASP A 257 20.92 20.09 3.65
N GLY A 258 21.37 19.11 4.45
CA GLY A 258 22.39 18.16 3.99
C GLY A 258 21.89 17.18 2.91
N GLN A 259 20.58 16.91 2.86
CA GLN A 259 19.99 16.10 1.81
C GLN A 259 19.81 16.89 0.51
N LEU A 260 19.45 18.17 0.60
CA LEU A 260 19.41 19.08 -0.55
C LEU A 260 20.81 19.26 -1.16
N ASP A 261 21.83 19.51 -0.33
CA ASP A 261 23.23 19.59 -0.79
C ASP A 261 23.64 18.32 -1.56
N SER A 262 23.23 17.15 -1.08
CA SER A 262 23.52 15.86 -1.72
C SER A 262 22.79 15.69 -3.05
N TYR A 263 21.55 16.20 -3.14
CA TYR A 263 20.74 16.15 -4.35
C TYR A 263 21.27 17.09 -5.43
N GLU A 264 21.66 18.31 -5.05
CA GLU A 264 22.32 19.27 -5.94
C GLU A 264 23.65 18.71 -6.47
N LEU A 265 24.45 18.10 -5.60
CA LEU A 265 25.70 17.44 -6.02
C LEU A 265 25.44 16.27 -6.98
N PHE A 266 24.38 15.49 -6.75
CA PHE A 266 23.98 14.42 -7.66
C PHE A 266 23.64 14.97 -9.05
N ILE A 267 22.81 16.02 -9.14
CA ILE A 267 22.47 16.69 -10.39
C ILE A 267 23.74 17.20 -11.09
N PHE A 268 24.65 17.82 -10.34
CA PHE A 268 25.91 18.35 -10.87
C PHE A 268 26.79 17.25 -11.49
N GLU A 269 26.99 16.14 -10.77
CA GLU A 269 27.80 15.02 -11.26
C GLU A 269 27.16 14.31 -12.46
N VAL A 270 25.84 14.15 -12.49
CA VAL A 270 25.11 13.66 -13.68
C VAL A 270 25.30 14.63 -14.86
N GLY A 271 25.19 15.94 -14.61
CA GLY A 271 25.46 16.97 -15.61
C GLY A 271 26.86 16.79 -16.22
N LYS A 272 27.89 16.60 -15.39
CA LYS A 272 29.27 16.38 -15.86
C LYS A 272 29.39 15.16 -16.77
N LEU A 273 28.75 14.05 -16.41
CA LEU A 273 28.72 12.84 -17.25
C LEU A 273 28.01 13.07 -18.60
N LEU A 274 27.07 14.02 -18.66
CA LEU A 274 26.31 14.37 -19.86
C LEU A 274 26.89 15.55 -20.66
N GLY A 275 28.11 15.99 -20.32
CA GLY A 275 28.83 17.03 -21.08
C GLY A 275 28.67 18.45 -20.54
N LEU A 276 28.32 18.61 -19.26
CA LEU A 276 28.38 19.89 -18.56
C LEU A 276 29.81 20.42 -18.54
N TYR A 277 29.94 21.73 -18.77
CA TYR A 277 31.23 22.40 -18.85
C TYR A 277 31.56 23.07 -17.51
N PRO A 278 32.59 22.60 -16.78
CA PRO A 278 32.88 23.03 -15.41
C PRO A 278 33.51 24.42 -15.32
N ASP A 279 33.83 25.06 -16.45
CA ASP A 279 34.40 26.40 -16.51
C ASP A 279 33.45 27.51 -15.99
N ARG A 280 32.20 27.15 -15.68
CA ARG A 280 31.20 28.03 -15.07
C ARG A 280 30.46 27.36 -13.91
N GLU A 281 31.19 26.64 -13.05
CA GLU A 281 30.63 25.94 -11.88
C GLU A 281 29.65 26.80 -11.06
N THR A 282 29.98 28.07 -10.77
CA THR A 282 29.08 28.95 -10.02
C THR A 282 27.76 29.24 -10.73
N VAL A 283 27.78 29.36 -12.07
CA VAL A 283 26.56 29.58 -12.87
C VAL A 283 25.73 28.31 -12.92
N VAL A 284 26.41 27.16 -13.10
CA VAL A 284 25.79 25.84 -13.10
C VAL A 284 25.11 25.55 -11.77
N MET A 285 25.80 25.76 -10.65
CA MET A 285 25.22 25.53 -9.32
C MET A 285 24.01 26.42 -9.08
N ASN A 286 24.07 27.70 -9.48
CA ASN A 286 22.91 28.58 -9.40
C ASN A 286 21.74 28.16 -10.30
N GLU A 287 21.97 27.50 -11.45
CA GLU A 287 20.91 26.88 -12.26
C GLU A 287 20.34 25.62 -11.59
N ILE A 288 21.19 24.80 -10.96
CA ILE A 288 20.79 23.62 -10.19
C ILE A 288 19.95 24.01 -8.98
N GLU A 289 20.36 25.01 -8.20
CA GLU A 289 19.61 25.56 -7.07
C GLU A 289 18.22 26.05 -7.50
N GLN A 290 18.11 26.70 -8.66
CA GLN A 290 16.81 27.12 -9.22
C GLN A 290 15.93 25.92 -9.60
N MET A 291 16.53 24.87 -10.18
CA MET A 291 15.81 23.64 -10.52
C MET A 291 15.30 22.92 -9.27
N VAL A 292 16.13 22.80 -8.24
CA VAL A 292 15.74 22.20 -6.95
C VAL A 292 14.68 23.04 -6.24
N ALA A 293 14.80 24.38 -6.28
CA ALA A 293 13.76 25.27 -5.74
C ALA A 293 12.42 25.13 -6.47
N PHE A 294 12.44 24.93 -7.79
CA PHE A 294 11.23 24.66 -8.58
C PHE A 294 10.58 23.32 -8.18
N GLU A 295 11.38 22.25 -8.01
CA GLU A 295 10.88 20.96 -7.54
C GLU A 295 10.33 21.04 -6.10
N LEU A 296 10.99 21.78 -5.21
CA LEU A 296 10.52 22.01 -3.84
C LEU A 296 9.17 22.71 -3.80
N GLU A 297 8.96 23.74 -4.63
CA GLU A 297 7.67 24.42 -4.68
C GLU A 297 6.55 23.48 -5.16
N LEU A 298 6.83 22.60 -6.12
CA LEU A 298 5.86 21.59 -6.57
C LEU A 298 5.58 20.55 -5.48
N ALA A 299 6.61 20.10 -4.75
CA ALA A 299 6.46 19.19 -3.61
C ALA A 299 5.65 19.82 -2.46
N GLU A 300 5.87 21.10 -2.12
CA GLU A 300 5.08 21.80 -1.10
C GLU A 300 3.59 21.89 -1.46
N ILE A 301 3.27 22.07 -2.74
CA ILE A 301 1.88 22.06 -3.23
C ILE A 301 1.23 20.70 -2.96
N GLN A 302 2.00 19.61 -3.05
CA GLN A 302 1.52 18.26 -2.76
C GLN A 302 1.29 18.02 -1.27
N ASP A 303 2.20 18.47 -0.40
CA ASP A 303 2.12 18.28 1.05
C ASP A 303 0.94 19.05 1.68
N GLN A 304 0.63 20.25 1.16
CA GLN A 304 -0.56 21.00 1.59
C GLN A 304 -1.88 20.23 1.41
N ASN A 305 -1.90 19.22 0.53
CA ASN A 305 -3.05 18.34 0.34
C ASN A 305 -3.01 17.09 1.27
N LYS A 306 -1.87 16.72 1.85
CA LYS A 306 -1.76 15.64 2.88
C LYS A 306 -2.52 15.99 4.16
N ASN A 307 -2.68 17.28 4.48
CA ASN A 307 -3.50 17.71 5.61
C ASN A 307 -5.00 17.39 5.47
N ASN A 308 -5.48 17.02 4.28
CA ASN A 308 -6.86 16.58 4.05
C ASN A 308 -7.00 15.05 3.96
N PHE A 309 -5.90 14.30 3.81
CA PHE A 309 -5.90 12.84 3.73
C PHE A 309 -4.59 12.30 4.31
N SER A 310 -4.69 11.70 5.50
CA SER A 310 -3.57 10.97 6.10
C SER A 310 -3.18 9.80 5.20
N PHE A 311 -2.01 9.86 4.58
CA PHE A 311 -1.51 8.80 3.72
C PHE A 311 -0.39 8.03 4.43
N GLN A 312 -0.59 6.72 4.59
CA GLN A 312 0.49 5.75 4.81
C GLN A 312 1.07 5.41 3.44
N GLU A 313 2.39 5.43 3.32
CA GLU A 313 3.13 4.98 2.14
C GLU A 313 2.75 3.56 1.74
N THR A 314 1.98 3.43 0.66
CA THR A 314 2.10 2.30 -0.26
C THR A 314 2.06 2.85 -1.68
N GLU A 315 3.01 2.43 -2.51
CA GLU A 315 3.02 2.61 -3.97
C GLU A 315 1.87 1.84 -4.66
N GLU A 316 0.88 1.38 -3.90
CA GLU A 316 -0.36 0.87 -4.44
C GLU A 316 -1.20 2.07 -4.85
N PHE A 317 -1.58 2.10 -6.13
CA PHE A 317 -2.72 2.85 -6.62
C PHE A 317 -3.84 2.76 -5.58
N ASP A 318 -4.06 3.83 -4.81
CA ASP A 318 -4.87 3.76 -3.60
C ASP A 318 -6.29 3.38 -3.97
N GLU A 319 -6.65 2.11 -3.79
CA GLU A 319 -8.00 1.63 -4.01
C GLU A 319 -8.99 2.41 -3.11
N ASN A 320 -8.55 3.09 -2.04
CA ASN A 320 -9.42 3.96 -1.23
C ASN A 320 -9.73 5.32 -1.85
N LEU A 321 -9.06 5.75 -2.94
CA LEU A 321 -9.55 6.88 -3.76
C LEU A 321 -10.92 6.56 -4.38
N THR A 322 -11.28 5.27 -4.51
CA THR A 322 -12.61 4.83 -4.96
C THR A 322 -13.68 4.87 -3.86
N HIS A 323 -13.30 5.02 -2.58
CA HIS A 323 -14.23 4.94 -1.44
C HIS A 323 -14.72 6.29 -0.90
N ASN A 324 -14.10 7.41 -1.29
CA ASN A 324 -14.60 8.76 -1.02
C ASN A 324 -15.26 9.40 -2.25
N VAL A 325 -16.02 8.61 -3.00
CA VAL A 325 -16.99 9.08 -4.01
C VAL A 325 -18.15 9.74 -3.26
N GLY A 326 -17.88 10.92 -2.70
CA GLY A 326 -18.79 11.75 -1.95
C GLY A 326 -18.76 13.17 -2.48
N GLU A 327 -19.78 13.52 -3.27
CA GLU A 327 -20.28 14.86 -3.57
C GLU A 327 -19.68 15.69 -4.73
N ASN A 328 -18.51 15.37 -5.30
CA ASN A 328 -18.02 16.01 -6.54
C ASN A 328 -17.36 14.98 -7.46
N ASN A 329 -17.92 14.70 -8.65
CA ASN A 329 -17.44 13.59 -9.48
C ASN A 329 -16.06 13.81 -10.15
N ASN A 330 -15.24 14.81 -9.77
CA ASN A 330 -13.87 15.07 -10.29
C ASN A 330 -13.68 15.04 -11.83
N TYR A 331 -14.76 15.00 -12.61
CA TYR A 331 -14.76 15.08 -14.07
C TYR A 331 -14.83 16.53 -14.47
N TYR A 332 -13.86 16.95 -15.28
CA TYR A 332 -13.74 18.29 -15.81
C TYR A 332 -13.57 18.23 -17.32
N THR A 333 -14.18 19.16 -18.04
CA THR A 333 -13.89 19.28 -19.47
C THR A 333 -12.50 19.85 -19.68
N ILE A 334 -11.88 19.58 -20.84
CA ILE A 334 -10.61 20.22 -21.24
C ILE A 334 -10.73 21.75 -21.12
N LYS A 335 -11.86 22.31 -21.56
CA LYS A 335 -12.14 23.74 -21.43
C LYS A 335 -12.07 24.24 -19.99
N TYR A 336 -12.73 23.54 -19.07
CA TYR A 336 -12.72 23.94 -17.66
C TYR A 336 -11.31 23.86 -17.08
N LEU A 337 -10.56 22.79 -17.40
CA LEU A 337 -9.17 22.63 -16.95
C LEU A 337 -8.29 23.78 -17.48
N GLN A 338 -8.49 24.17 -18.74
CA GLN A 338 -7.81 25.30 -19.36
C GLN A 338 -8.09 26.63 -18.63
N ASP A 339 -9.36 26.89 -18.32
CA ASP A 339 -9.79 28.10 -17.60
C ASP A 339 -9.28 28.11 -16.14
N MET A 340 -9.36 26.96 -15.45
CA MET A 340 -8.92 26.80 -14.06
C MET A 340 -7.41 27.03 -13.89
N THR A 341 -6.61 26.66 -14.88
CA THR A 341 -5.14 26.76 -14.86
C THR A 341 -4.62 28.04 -15.51
N GLY A 342 -5.51 28.97 -15.88
CA GLY A 342 -5.10 30.30 -16.36
C GLY A 342 -4.25 30.28 -17.63
N TYR A 343 -4.34 29.22 -18.43
CA TYR A 343 -3.60 29.07 -19.69
C TYR A 343 -2.07 29.03 -19.56
N ALA A 344 -1.53 28.74 -18.36
CA ALA A 344 -0.10 28.53 -18.16
C ALA A 344 0.44 27.26 -18.86
N PHE A 345 -0.45 26.30 -19.11
CA PHE A 345 -0.20 25.08 -19.87
C PHE A 345 -1.36 24.88 -20.85
N ASP A 346 -1.07 24.61 -22.12
CA ASP A 346 -2.10 24.40 -23.15
C ASP A 346 -2.59 22.93 -23.13
N TRP A 347 -3.62 22.67 -22.32
CA TRP A 347 -4.19 21.34 -22.15
C TRP A 347 -4.78 20.79 -23.44
N MET A 348 -5.46 21.63 -24.22
CA MET A 348 -6.04 21.21 -25.49
C MET A 348 -4.95 20.76 -26.45
N LYS A 349 -3.87 21.53 -26.57
CA LYS A 349 -2.70 21.16 -27.38
C LYS A 349 -2.02 19.90 -26.86
N PHE A 350 -1.75 19.80 -25.56
CA PHE A 350 -1.12 18.62 -24.97
C PHE A 350 -1.92 17.34 -25.23
N ILE A 351 -3.23 17.35 -24.93
CA ILE A 351 -4.08 16.17 -25.10
C ILE A 351 -4.21 15.83 -26.58
N THR A 352 -4.36 16.83 -27.46
CA THR A 352 -4.36 16.58 -28.90
C THR A 352 -3.06 15.92 -29.36
N LEU A 353 -1.89 16.38 -28.89
CA LEU A 353 -0.59 15.79 -29.20
C LEU A 353 -0.46 14.33 -28.73
N VAL A 354 -1.04 13.98 -27.57
CA VAL A 354 -1.09 12.61 -27.08
C VAL A 354 -2.03 11.76 -27.93
N MET A 355 -3.29 12.19 -28.07
CA MET A 355 -4.36 11.40 -28.69
C MET A 355 -4.15 11.19 -30.20
N THR A 356 -3.55 12.16 -30.89
CA THR A 356 -3.23 12.05 -32.34
C THR A 356 -1.93 11.30 -32.62
N SER A 357 -1.23 10.80 -31.59
CA SER A 357 -0.05 9.97 -31.78
C SER A 357 -0.36 8.75 -32.67
N PRO A 358 0.57 8.29 -33.52
CA PRO A 358 0.33 7.17 -34.43
C PRO A 358 -0.16 5.89 -33.73
N GLU A 359 0.21 5.71 -32.47
CA GLU A 359 -0.16 4.57 -31.63
C GLU A 359 -1.61 4.62 -31.14
N ILE A 360 -2.17 5.83 -30.97
CA ILE A 360 -3.55 6.05 -30.46
C ILE A 360 -4.52 6.37 -31.61
N GLY A 361 -4.16 7.31 -32.49
CA GLY A 361 -4.90 7.61 -33.72
C GLY A 361 -6.25 8.32 -33.55
N VAL A 362 -6.50 8.97 -32.41
CA VAL A 362 -7.74 9.72 -32.13
C VAL A 362 -7.57 11.18 -32.56
N ASN A 363 -8.39 11.62 -33.51
CA ASN A 363 -8.23 12.93 -34.20
C ASN A 363 -9.39 13.91 -33.98
N ASP A 364 -10.39 13.53 -33.21
CA ASP A 364 -11.63 14.26 -32.97
C ASP A 364 -11.79 14.75 -31.53
N VAL A 365 -10.67 14.91 -30.80
CA VAL A 365 -10.65 15.51 -29.46
C VAL A 365 -11.25 16.91 -29.51
N THR A 366 -12.15 17.22 -28.58
CA THR A 366 -12.78 18.54 -28.46
C THR A 366 -12.58 19.13 -27.07
N GLU A 367 -12.80 20.43 -26.93
CA GLU A 367 -12.72 21.12 -25.62
C GLU A 367 -13.73 20.59 -24.57
N ASN A 368 -14.72 19.80 -25.00
CA ASN A 368 -15.74 19.20 -24.15
C ASN A 368 -15.40 17.78 -23.67
N GLU A 369 -14.26 17.22 -24.07
CA GLU A 369 -13.81 15.91 -23.59
C GLU A 369 -13.69 15.92 -22.07
N GLU A 370 -14.26 14.91 -21.41
CA GLU A 370 -14.23 14.78 -19.95
C GLU A 370 -12.92 14.12 -19.50
N ILE A 371 -12.32 14.66 -18.44
CA ILE A 371 -11.09 14.17 -17.83
C ILE A 371 -11.32 14.07 -16.33
N TYR A 372 -10.94 12.94 -15.76
CA TYR A 372 -10.93 12.76 -14.32
C TYR A 372 -9.67 13.39 -13.74
N CYS A 373 -9.81 14.37 -12.84
CA CYS A 373 -8.70 15.06 -12.20
C CYS A 373 -8.72 14.75 -10.69
N PHE A 374 -7.74 13.98 -10.21
CA PHE A 374 -7.69 13.58 -8.81
C PHE A 374 -7.49 14.78 -7.86
N TYR A 375 -6.66 15.75 -8.28
CA TYR A 375 -6.24 16.87 -7.43
C TYR A 375 -6.38 18.22 -8.16
N PRO A 376 -7.60 18.75 -8.40
CA PRO A 376 -7.79 19.99 -9.17
C PRO A 376 -7.04 21.20 -8.60
N GLU A 377 -6.95 21.32 -7.27
CA GLU A 377 -6.19 22.40 -6.62
C GLU A 377 -4.67 22.28 -6.83
N TYR A 378 -4.13 21.05 -6.96
CA TYR A 378 -2.73 20.85 -7.35
C TYR A 378 -2.48 21.46 -8.73
N PHE A 379 -3.30 21.14 -9.73
CA PHE A 379 -3.13 21.65 -11.09
C PHE A 379 -3.26 23.17 -11.18
N LYS A 380 -4.16 23.78 -10.41
CA LYS A 380 -4.29 25.23 -10.31
C LYS A 380 -3.05 25.89 -9.72
N LYS A 381 -2.48 25.33 -8.65
CA LYS A 381 -1.26 25.86 -8.02
C LYS A 381 -0.02 25.61 -8.89
N MET A 382 0.12 24.40 -9.44
CA MET A 382 1.17 24.03 -10.40
C MET A 382 1.20 25.00 -11.59
N ALA A 383 0.04 25.36 -12.14
CA ALA A 383 -0.06 26.33 -13.22
C ALA A 383 0.52 27.71 -12.85
N ASN A 384 0.36 28.16 -11.60
CA ASN A 384 0.99 29.40 -11.13
C ASN A 384 2.52 29.26 -11.06
N VAL A 385 3.04 28.10 -10.66
CA VAL A 385 4.49 27.81 -10.64
C VAL A 385 5.05 27.83 -12.07
N ILE A 386 4.36 27.18 -13.01
CA ILE A 386 4.75 27.19 -14.43
C ILE A 386 4.74 28.63 -14.97
N ALA A 387 3.68 29.41 -14.73
CA ALA A 387 3.52 30.75 -15.27
C ALA A 387 4.59 31.76 -14.82
N LYS A 388 5.17 31.57 -13.63
CA LYS A 388 6.21 32.46 -13.09
C LYS A 388 7.64 31.98 -13.37
N SER A 389 7.80 30.75 -13.86
CA SER A 389 9.10 30.13 -14.11
C SER A 389 9.59 30.43 -15.52
N SER A 390 10.91 30.44 -15.73
CA SER A 390 11.47 30.47 -17.08
C SER A 390 11.17 29.18 -17.80
N HIS A 391 11.18 29.21 -19.14
CA HIS A 391 11.20 27.96 -19.92
C HIS A 391 12.53 27.20 -19.79
N ARG A 392 13.61 27.92 -19.42
CA ARG A 392 14.93 27.34 -19.18
C ARG A 392 14.96 26.54 -17.89
#